data_AF-A0A9Q0N540-F1
#
_entry.id   AF-A0A9Q0N540-F1
#
_cell.length_a   1.000
_cell.length_b   1.000
_cell.length_c   1.000
_cell.angle_alpha   90.00
_cell.angle_beta   90.00
_cell.angle_gamma   90.00
#
_symmetry.space_group_name_H-M   'P 1'
#
loop_
_entity.id
_entity.type
_entity.pdbx_description
1 polymer ?
#
loop_
_entity_poly.entity_id
_entity_poly.type
_entity_poly.pdbx_seq_one_letter_code
_entity_poly.pdbx_strand_id
1 'polypeptide(L)'
;MNINLILVLCLQLLSSVRSYKILFLVPFNAKSHWLFLENFVQVLLDRHHEVTCVTSISLTGTHPANYTEILIEPALDFETIVSQEELYKISGEFSISILLKMAGIRKFAAEYAFDSLQVQRFLQRQDLHFDLVINEEFFQESFLMFAHKYKTPLVTISK
;
A
#
# COMPACT_ATOMS: atom_id res chain seq x y z
N MET A 1 -20.53 -43.66 4.87
CA MET A 1 -20.51 -42.46 3.99
C MET A 1 -19.52 -42.74 2.87
N ASN A 2 -19.93 -42.58 1.60
CA ASN A 2 -19.12 -42.98 0.44
C ASN A 2 -17.87 -42.08 0.32
N ILE A 3 -16.68 -42.65 0.14
CA ILE A 3 -15.41 -41.88 0.12
C ILE A 3 -15.39 -40.81 -0.98
N ASN A 4 -16.04 -41.09 -2.11
CA ASN A 4 -16.21 -40.12 -3.20
C ASN A 4 -17.08 -38.93 -2.79
N LEU A 5 -18.09 -39.15 -1.94
CA LEU A 5 -18.95 -38.07 -1.44
C LEU A 5 -18.18 -37.16 -0.47
N ILE A 6 -17.32 -37.73 0.37
CA ILE A 6 -16.45 -36.96 1.28
C ILE A 6 -15.46 -36.11 0.47
N LEU A 7 -14.83 -36.68 -0.55
CA LEU A 7 -13.90 -35.96 -1.43
C LEU A 7 -14.57 -34.79 -2.16
N VAL A 8 -15.78 -35.00 -2.69
CA VAL A 8 -16.55 -33.93 -3.34
C VAL A 8 -16.91 -32.83 -2.35
N LEU A 9 -17.35 -33.19 -1.14
CA LEU A 9 -17.65 -32.19 -0.09
C LEU A 9 -16.40 -31.40 0.31
N CYS A 10 -15.26 -32.07 0.49
CA CYS A 10 -13.98 -31.44 0.80
C CYS A 10 -13.54 -30.47 -0.32
N LEU A 11 -13.65 -30.87 -1.59
CA LEU A 11 -13.31 -29.99 -2.72
C LEU A 11 -14.23 -28.76 -2.81
N GLN A 12 -15.52 -28.92 -2.52
CA GLN A 12 -16.46 -27.80 -2.47
C GLN A 12 -16.12 -26.82 -1.34
N LEU A 13 -15.80 -27.33 -0.15
CA LEU A 13 -15.37 -26.50 0.97
C LEU A 13 -14.04 -25.77 0.67
N LEU A 14 -13.07 -26.45 0.04
CA LEU A 14 -11.81 -25.82 -0.36
C LEU A 14 -12.00 -24.75 -1.44
N SER A 15 -12.93 -24.93 -2.38
CA SER A 15 -13.24 -23.94 -3.41
C SER A 15 -13.86 -22.64 -2.86
N SER A 16 -14.38 -22.67 -1.62
CA SER A 16 -14.93 -21.48 -0.96
C SER A 16 -13.87 -20.58 -0.34
N VAL A 17 -12.64 -21.08 -0.15
CA VAL A 17 -11.53 -20.32 0.40
C VAL A 17 -10.88 -19.52 -0.73
N ARG A 18 -11.01 -18.20 -0.70
CA ARG A 18 -10.34 -17.30 -1.63
C ARG A 18 -9.14 -16.67 -0.96
N SER A 19 -7.95 -16.99 -1.44
CA SER A 19 -6.72 -16.28 -1.10
C SER A 19 -6.32 -15.41 -2.30
N TYR A 20 -6.25 -14.10 -2.09
CA TYR A 20 -5.87 -13.14 -3.12
C TYR A 20 -4.47 -12.60 -2.81
N LYS A 21 -3.72 -12.28 -3.85
CA LYS A 21 -2.45 -11.55 -3.78
C LYS A 21 -2.72 -10.07 -3.90
N ILE A 22 -2.55 -9.35 -2.81
CA ILE A 22 -2.90 -7.94 -2.68
C ILE A 22 -1.63 -7.11 -2.58
N LEU A 23 -1.50 -6.13 -3.47
CA LEU A 23 -0.49 -5.08 -3.35
C LEU A 23 -1.10 -3.91 -2.59
N PHE A 24 -0.56 -3.61 -1.41
CA PHE A 24 -1.03 -2.53 -0.56
C PHE A 24 0.01 -1.39 -0.56
N LEU A 25 -0.41 -0.18 -0.93
CA LEU A 25 0.48 0.96 -1.14
C LEU A 25 0.20 2.03 -0.08
N VAL A 26 1.12 2.15 0.88
CA VAL A 26 1.12 3.17 1.94
C VAL A 26 2.50 3.86 2.06
N PRO A 27 3.06 4.47 0.99
CA PRO A 27 4.37 5.11 1.08
C PRO A 27 4.50 6.25 2.10
N PHE A 28 3.40 6.76 2.69
CA PHE A 28 3.43 8.05 3.39
C PHE A 28 3.94 7.81 4.80
N ASN A 29 5.02 8.50 5.17
CA ASN A 29 5.61 8.36 6.48
C ASN A 29 4.87 9.21 7.52
N ALA A 30 3.66 8.78 7.90
CA ALA A 30 2.93 9.36 9.02
C ALA A 30 2.29 8.26 9.86
N LYS A 31 2.60 8.26 11.16
CA LYS A 31 2.12 7.23 12.09
C LYS A 31 0.59 7.13 12.13
N SER A 32 -0.12 8.24 12.01
CA SER A 32 -1.59 8.27 11.99
C SER A 32 -2.18 7.59 10.74
N HIS A 33 -1.54 7.74 9.59
CA HIS A 33 -1.92 7.09 8.33
C HIS A 33 -1.64 5.59 8.42
N TRP A 34 -0.44 5.23 8.90
CA TRP A 34 -0.07 3.84 9.09
C TRP A 34 -1.00 3.11 10.07
N LEU A 35 -1.27 3.66 11.25
CA LEU A 35 -2.16 3.03 12.24
C LEU A 35 -3.57 2.80 11.69
N PHE A 36 -4.07 3.69 10.82
CA PHE A 36 -5.36 3.49 10.18
C PHE A 36 -5.31 2.33 9.18
N LEU A 37 -4.29 2.28 8.32
CA LEU A 37 -4.19 1.32 7.21
C LEU A 37 -3.66 -0.06 7.64
N GLU A 38 -2.82 -0.11 8.67
CA GLU A 38 -2.29 -1.35 9.27
C GLU A 38 -3.42 -2.28 9.70
N ASN A 39 -4.52 -1.73 10.23
CA ASN A 39 -5.71 -2.52 10.58
C ASN A 39 -6.27 -3.27 9.36
N PHE A 40 -6.29 -2.66 8.18
CA PHE A 40 -6.74 -3.34 6.96
C PHE A 40 -5.76 -4.43 6.55
N VAL A 41 -4.45 -4.16 6.63
CA VAL A 41 -3.41 -5.15 6.34
C VAL A 41 -3.57 -6.38 7.24
N GLN A 42 -3.71 -6.19 8.56
CA GLN A 42 -3.91 -7.29 9.51
C GLN A 42 -5.18 -8.09 9.20
N VAL A 43 -6.30 -7.41 8.96
CA VAL A 43 -7.60 -8.03 8.63
C VAL A 43 -7.56 -8.84 7.33
N LEU A 44 -6.73 -8.45 6.36
CA LEU A 44 -6.50 -9.20 5.12
C LEU A 44 -5.61 -10.42 5.36
N LEU A 45 -4.55 -10.27 6.16
CA LEU A 45 -3.65 -11.36 6.53
C LEU A 45 -4.37 -12.43 7.35
N ASP A 46 -5.24 -12.04 8.28
CA ASP A 46 -6.06 -12.93 9.10
C ASP A 46 -7.08 -13.72 8.26
N ARG A 47 -7.49 -13.18 7.11
CA ARG A 47 -8.34 -13.86 6.11
C ARG A 47 -7.54 -14.72 5.13
N HIS A 48 -6.26 -14.93 5.41
CA HIS A 48 -5.34 -15.74 4.59
C HIS A 48 -5.08 -15.19 3.18
N HIS A 49 -5.24 -13.88 2.96
CA HIS A 49 -4.73 -13.24 1.75
C HIS A 49 -3.21 -13.05 1.84
N GLU A 50 -2.54 -13.06 0.71
CA GLU A 50 -1.12 -12.69 0.62
C GLU A 50 -1.03 -11.19 0.43
N VAL A 51 -0.35 -10.47 1.32
CA VAL A 51 -0.22 -9.01 1.25
C VAL A 51 1.24 -8.65 1.00
N THR A 52 1.50 -7.96 -0.11
CA THR A 52 2.75 -7.23 -0.31
C THR A 52 2.50 -5.75 -0.03
N CYS A 53 3.16 -5.20 0.98
CA CYS A 53 2.97 -3.80 1.39
C CYS A 53 4.19 -2.96 1.02
N VAL A 54 3.99 -1.88 0.28
CA VAL A 54 5.00 -0.84 0.09
C VAL A 54 4.72 0.27 1.09
N THR A 55 5.61 0.45 2.07
CA THR A 55 5.37 1.33 3.22
C THR A 55 6.65 2.02 3.69
N SER A 56 6.52 3.13 4.40
CA SER A 56 7.63 3.78 5.11
C SER A 56 7.69 3.39 6.60
N ILE A 57 6.66 2.73 7.12
CA ILE A 57 6.56 2.30 8.52
C ILE A 57 6.31 0.79 8.53
N SER A 58 7.20 0.07 9.23
CA SER A 58 7.16 -1.40 9.30
C SER A 58 5.95 -1.89 10.12
N LEU A 59 5.41 -3.05 9.72
CA LEU A 59 4.33 -3.73 10.44
C LEU A 59 4.71 -4.01 11.90
N THR A 60 3.80 -3.70 12.82
CA THR A 60 4.05 -3.95 14.24
C THR A 60 3.97 -5.45 14.56
N GLY A 61 4.90 -5.93 15.40
CA GLY A 61 4.90 -7.32 15.87
C GLY A 61 5.59 -8.30 14.90
N THR A 62 5.12 -9.54 14.88
CA THR A 62 5.72 -10.62 14.08
C THR A 62 5.15 -10.60 12.67
N HIS A 63 6.02 -10.68 11.66
CA HIS A 63 5.61 -10.73 10.26
C HIS A 63 5.05 -12.12 9.92
N PRO A 64 3.75 -12.22 9.54
CA PRO A 64 3.17 -13.49 9.11
C PRO A 64 3.81 -13.97 7.81
N ALA A 65 3.77 -15.29 7.55
CA ALA A 65 4.35 -15.87 6.34
C ALA A 65 3.70 -15.38 5.03
N ASN A 66 2.45 -14.90 5.10
CA ASN A 66 1.69 -14.33 3.99
C ASN A 66 1.84 -12.79 3.89
N TYR A 67 2.83 -12.20 4.57
CA TYR A 67 3.15 -10.78 4.49
C TYR A 67 4.54 -10.57 3.89
N THR A 68 4.63 -9.71 2.88
CA THR A 68 5.88 -9.23 2.31
C THR A 68 5.95 -7.72 2.44
N GLU A 69 7.05 -7.21 2.99
CA GLU A 69 7.24 -5.77 3.21
C GLU A 69 8.30 -5.23 2.24
N ILE A 70 7.96 -4.16 1.55
CA ILE A 70 8.86 -3.36 0.71
C ILE A 70 9.00 -2.01 1.40
N LEU A 71 9.98 -1.92 2.30
CA LEU A 71 10.16 -0.76 3.15
C LEU A 71 10.92 0.34 2.39
N ILE A 72 10.38 1.56 2.42
CA ILE A 72 11.04 2.77 1.92
C ILE A 72 11.97 3.24 3.02
N GLU A 73 13.25 2.88 2.88
CA GLU A 73 14.30 3.26 3.82
C GLU A 73 15.41 4.08 3.14
N PRO A 74 15.91 5.16 3.79
CA PRO A 74 15.36 5.75 5.01
C PRO A 74 13.95 6.34 4.78
N ALA A 75 13.14 6.42 5.84
CA ALA A 75 11.81 7.01 5.74
C ALA A 75 11.91 8.54 5.57
N LEU A 76 11.06 9.11 4.71
CA LEU A 76 11.05 10.54 4.47
C LEU A 76 10.55 11.30 5.71
N ASP A 77 11.35 12.20 6.26
CA ASP A 77 10.92 13.09 7.33
C ASP A 77 10.08 14.25 6.76
N PHE A 78 8.77 14.06 6.69
CA PHE A 78 7.86 15.01 6.08
C PHE A 78 7.78 16.35 6.85
N GLU A 79 8.06 16.34 8.15
CA GLU A 79 8.04 17.56 8.98
C GLU A 79 9.17 18.53 8.60
N THR A 80 10.26 18.02 8.00
CA THR A 80 11.34 18.87 7.45
C THR A 80 10.98 19.54 6.13
N ILE A 81 9.93 19.06 5.45
CA ILE A 81 9.50 19.55 4.12
C ILE A 81 8.35 20.55 4.28
N VAL A 82 7.40 20.23 5.15
CA VAL A 82 6.21 21.05 5.40
C VAL A 82 5.93 21.09 6.88
N SER A 83 5.95 22.28 7.47
CA SER A 83 5.54 22.47 8.85
C SER A 83 4.03 22.28 9.02
N GLN A 84 3.60 21.92 10.23
CA GLN A 84 2.18 21.84 10.58
C GLN A 84 1.44 23.16 10.31
N GLU A 85 2.06 24.30 10.61
CA GLU A 85 1.46 25.62 10.35
C GLU A 85 1.21 25.85 8.85
N GLU A 86 2.14 25.42 7.99
CA GLU A 86 1.95 25.51 6.54
C GLU A 86 0.84 24.58 6.05
N LEU A 87 0.70 23.37 6.61
CA LEU A 87 -0.42 22.48 6.32
C LEU A 87 -1.78 23.11 6.70
N TYR A 88 -1.86 23.79 7.85
CA TYR A 88 -3.08 24.50 8.25
C TYR A 88 -3.41 25.69 7.35
N LYS A 89 -2.41 26.41 6.84
CA LYS A 89 -2.65 27.50 5.87
C LYS A 89 -3.16 26.96 4.53
N ILE A 90 -2.66 25.80 4.10
CA ILE A 90 -3.11 25.12 2.87
C ILE A 90 -4.59 24.73 2.94
N SER A 91 -5.11 24.36 4.12
CA SER A 91 -6.52 23.96 4.27
C SER A 91 -7.52 25.13 4.37
N GLY A 92 -7.04 26.36 4.61
CA GLY A 92 -7.89 27.54 4.81
C GLY A 92 -8.05 28.45 3.59
N GLU A 93 -7.11 28.43 2.64
CA GLU A 93 -7.11 29.35 1.48
C GLU A 93 -6.65 28.64 0.20
N PHE A 94 -7.40 28.78 -0.89
CA PHE A 94 -6.97 28.28 -2.19
C PHE A 94 -6.16 29.35 -2.94
N SER A 95 -4.94 28.99 -3.36
CA SER A 95 -4.15 29.82 -4.26
C SER A 95 -3.31 28.97 -5.21
N ILE A 96 -2.98 29.53 -6.37
CA ILE A 96 -2.13 28.88 -7.37
C ILE A 96 -0.74 28.56 -6.78
N SER A 97 -0.21 29.42 -5.90
CA SER A 97 1.07 29.16 -5.23
C SER A 97 1.01 27.96 -4.29
N ILE A 98 -0.10 27.80 -3.55
CA ILE A 98 -0.35 26.61 -2.72
C ILE A 98 -0.43 25.35 -3.59
N LEU A 99 -1.18 25.40 -4.69
CA LEU A 99 -1.30 24.26 -5.61
C LEU A 99 0.07 23.84 -6.18
N LEU A 100 0.88 24.80 -6.66
CA LEU A 100 2.21 24.53 -7.19
C LEU A 100 3.16 23.98 -6.11
N LYS A 101 3.08 24.51 -4.89
CA LYS A 101 3.85 24.00 -3.75
C LYS A 101 3.49 22.55 -3.44
N MET A 102 2.19 22.23 -3.35
CA MET A 102 1.72 20.86 -3.14
C MET A 102 2.16 19.92 -4.25
N ALA A 103 2.09 20.35 -5.51
CA ALA A 103 2.59 19.57 -6.65
C ALA A 103 4.09 19.28 -6.53
N GLY A 104 4.89 20.27 -6.10
CA GLY A 104 6.31 20.09 -5.81
C GLY A 104 6.59 19.08 -4.70
N ILE A 105 5.85 19.17 -3.59
CA ILE A 105 5.96 18.23 -2.46
C ILE A 105 5.59 16.80 -2.91
N ARG A 106 4.48 16.64 -3.65
CA ARG A 106 4.07 15.34 -4.22
C ARG A 106 5.15 14.74 -5.10
N LYS A 107 5.72 15.54 -6.01
CA LYS A 107 6.79 15.10 -6.91
C LYS A 107 8.00 14.64 -6.12
N PHE A 108 8.47 15.45 -5.17
CA PHE A 108 9.64 15.14 -4.36
C PHE A 108 9.44 13.87 -3.52
N ALA A 109 8.29 13.73 -2.85
CA ALA A 109 7.98 12.54 -2.06
C ALA A 109 7.92 11.28 -2.93
N ALA A 110 7.36 11.37 -4.14
CA ALA A 110 7.34 10.28 -5.09
C ALA A 110 8.75 9.90 -5.55
N GLU A 111 9.57 10.86 -5.96
CA GLU A 111 10.97 10.63 -6.36
C GLU A 111 11.76 9.97 -5.24
N TYR A 112 11.64 10.49 -4.01
CA TYR A 112 12.31 9.92 -2.84
C TYR A 112 11.91 8.46 -2.60
N ALA A 113 10.62 8.14 -2.67
CA ALA A 113 10.14 6.77 -2.49
C ALA A 113 10.62 5.85 -3.62
N PHE A 114 10.61 6.33 -4.87
CA PHE A 114 11.09 5.55 -6.01
C PHE A 114 12.61 5.41 -6.04
N ASP A 115 13.38 6.31 -5.46
CA ASP A 115 14.84 6.19 -5.35
C ASP A 115 15.27 5.15 -4.29
N SER A 116 14.34 4.70 -3.44
CA SER A 116 14.61 3.61 -2.51
C SER A 116 15.04 2.34 -3.24
N LEU A 117 16.17 1.76 -2.82
CA LEU A 117 16.72 0.54 -3.41
C LEU A 117 15.71 -0.62 -3.38
N GLN A 118 14.91 -0.73 -2.33
CA GLN A 118 13.93 -1.81 -2.18
C GLN A 118 12.75 -1.61 -3.14
N VAL A 119 12.30 -0.37 -3.32
CA VAL A 119 11.27 -0.03 -4.30
C VAL A 119 11.78 -0.23 -5.72
N GLN A 120 13.01 0.17 -6.03
CA GLN A 120 13.65 -0.09 -7.33
C GLN A 120 13.73 -1.59 -7.65
N ARG A 121 14.18 -2.40 -6.68
CA ARG A 121 14.22 -3.86 -6.82
C ARG A 121 12.83 -4.43 -7.07
N PHE A 122 11.83 -3.98 -6.31
CA PHE A 122 10.44 -4.38 -6.49
C PHE A 122 9.90 -3.97 -7.88
N LEU A 123 10.18 -2.75 -8.32
CA LEU A 123 9.84 -2.24 -9.65
C LEU A 123 10.47 -3.03 -10.79
N GLN A 124 11.63 -3.66 -10.58
CA GLN A 124 12.28 -4.47 -11.61
C GLN A 124 11.72 -5.89 -11.70
N ARG A 125 10.97 -6.36 -10.70
CA ARG A 125 10.33 -7.69 -10.72
C ARG A 125 9.31 -7.77 -11.86
N GLN A 126 9.33 -8.90 -12.57
CA GLN A 126 8.43 -9.23 -13.67
C GLN A 126 7.68 -10.55 -13.43
N ASP A 127 8.08 -11.29 -12.40
CA ASP A 127 7.56 -12.59 -11.98
C ASP A 127 6.41 -12.47 -10.97
N LEU A 128 6.01 -11.25 -10.62
CA LEU A 128 4.94 -10.98 -9.67
C LEU A 128 3.61 -10.77 -10.37
N HIS A 129 2.54 -11.17 -9.67
CA HIS A 129 1.15 -11.00 -10.07
C HIS A 129 0.33 -10.61 -8.84
N PHE A 130 -0.64 -9.73 -9.03
CA PHE A 130 -1.56 -9.27 -8.00
C PHE A 130 -3.00 -9.34 -8.51
N ASP A 131 -3.92 -9.76 -7.64
CA ASP A 131 -5.36 -9.80 -7.90
C ASP A 131 -6.04 -8.46 -7.60
N LEU A 132 -5.43 -7.66 -6.71
CA LEU A 132 -5.93 -6.35 -6.30
C LEU A 132 -4.77 -5.42 -5.93
N VAL A 133 -4.87 -4.14 -6.34
CA VAL A 133 -4.04 -3.05 -5.81
C VAL A 133 -4.90 -2.17 -4.91
N ILE A 134 -4.45 -1.96 -3.68
CA ILE A 134 -5.05 -1.02 -2.72
C ILE A 134 -4.07 0.12 -2.50
N ASN A 135 -4.53 1.36 -2.61
CA ASN A 135 -3.70 2.55 -2.47
C ASN A 135 -4.30 3.56 -1.49
N GLU A 136 -3.47 4.13 -0.62
CA GLU A 136 -3.87 5.29 0.17
C GLU A 136 -4.03 6.53 -0.71
N GLU A 137 -5.19 7.19 -0.62
CA GLU A 137 -5.45 8.45 -1.33
C GLU A 137 -4.85 9.66 -0.60
N PHE A 138 -3.52 9.75 -0.59
CA PHE A 138 -2.80 10.87 0.01
C PHE A 138 -1.41 11.08 -0.61
N PHE A 139 -1.23 12.14 -1.40
CA PHE A 139 0.07 12.52 -2.01
C PHE A 139 0.77 11.45 -2.89
N GLN A 140 0.04 10.42 -3.36
CA GLN A 140 0.65 9.17 -3.88
C GLN A 140 0.11 8.66 -5.21
N GLU A 141 -0.45 9.54 -6.03
CA GLU A 141 -1.00 9.16 -7.34
C GLU A 141 0.04 8.51 -8.26
N SER A 142 1.33 8.80 -8.06
CA SER A 142 2.41 8.16 -8.81
C SER A 142 2.45 6.64 -8.60
N PHE A 143 2.05 6.15 -7.42
CA PHE A 143 2.02 4.72 -7.10
C PHE A 143 0.86 3.98 -7.80
N LEU A 144 -0.13 4.68 -8.34
CA LEU A 144 -1.19 4.08 -9.15
C LEU A 144 -0.64 3.42 -10.42
N MET A 145 0.60 3.76 -10.83
CA MET A 145 1.32 3.07 -11.90
C MET A 145 1.40 1.55 -11.68
N PHE A 146 1.38 1.07 -10.44
CA PHE A 146 1.47 -0.36 -10.14
C PHE A 146 0.23 -1.12 -10.61
N ALA A 147 -0.96 -0.53 -10.49
CA ALA A 147 -2.18 -1.12 -11.04
C ALA A 147 -2.09 -1.27 -12.57
N HIS A 148 -1.51 -0.26 -13.26
CA HIS A 148 -1.24 -0.35 -14.69
C HIS A 148 -0.20 -1.41 -15.03
N LYS A 149 0.94 -1.43 -14.31
CA LYS A 149 2.03 -2.40 -14.51
C LYS A 149 1.54 -3.84 -14.40
N TYR A 150 0.76 -4.16 -13.38
CA TYR A 150 0.27 -5.51 -13.12
C TYR A 150 -1.07 -5.82 -13.82
N LYS A 151 -1.70 -4.82 -14.47
CA LYS A 151 -3.00 -4.93 -15.14
C LYS A 151 -4.10 -5.42 -14.20
N THR A 152 -4.12 -4.85 -13.00
CA THR A 152 -4.92 -5.29 -11.87
C THR A 152 -5.92 -4.20 -11.47
N PRO A 153 -7.13 -4.54 -11.00
CA PRO A 153 -8.05 -3.56 -10.44
C PRO A 153 -7.43 -2.73 -9.32
N LEU A 154 -7.78 -1.45 -9.26
CA LEU A 154 -7.33 -0.49 -8.26
C LEU A 154 -8.50 -0.12 -7.34
N VAL A 155 -8.24 -0.11 -6.04
CA VAL A 155 -9.10 0.47 -5.00
C VAL A 155 -8.30 1.53 -4.25
N THR A 156 -8.89 2.71 -4.07
CA THR A 156 -8.32 3.75 -3.20
C THR A 156 -9.03 3.78 -1.86
N ILE A 157 -8.27 4.02 -0.78
CA ILE A 157 -8.81 4.23 0.56
C ILE A 157 -8.42 5.65 0.98
N SER A 158 -9.41 6.46 1.32
CA SER A 158 -9.24 7.81 1.87
C SER A 158 -9.77 7.86 3.30
N LYS A 159 -9.26 8.82 4.07
CA LYS A 159 -9.77 9.16 5.41
C LYS A 159 -10.66 10.40 5.35
#